data_AF-T1A9J3-F1
#
_entry.id   AF-T1A9J3-F1
#
_cell.length_a   1.000
_cell.length_b   1.000
_cell.length_c   1.000
_cell.angle_alpha   90.00
_cell.angle_beta   90.00
_cell.angle_gamma   90.00
#
_symmetry.space_group_name_H-M   'P 1'
#
loop_
_entity.id
_entity.type
_entity.pdbx_description
1 polymer ?
#
loop_
_entity_poly.entity_id
_entity_poly.type
_entity_poly.pdbx_seq_one_letter_code
_entity_poly.pdbx_strand_id
1 'polypeptide(L)'
;MLGRTQSASSLRRLLRNPLGFVWVYAFGWREPQSSAELLVLDALSVGDLVHMVLDRALRDLEAAGGLASANADRIDGAVAQAAQAVAAVWESKRPVPPAIIWGRTLDDARLMAGRALSYGDHLLPGARSYGEVPFGGSEPKSEAETPWDPSAPVTIPDTGFNIAGYIDRLDISGDGKRALVRDYKTGRPPRGDIRLNGGRELQRCLYAFAVKALLGDDVAISASLLYPREPVDLQLDDPEAVLAEITGYLRAARTSLAGGVALLGPDSGGDYDDLAFALPANASATYCKRKLPAATKRLGEVAQVWGAE
;
A
#
# COMPACT_ATOMS: atom_id res chain seq x y z
N MET A 1 8.43 -16.48 11.90
CA MET A 1 7.91 -15.10 11.67
C MET A 1 8.80 -14.23 10.78
N LEU A 2 10.14 -14.23 10.89
CA LEU A 2 11.00 -13.34 10.07
C LEU A 2 11.25 -13.89 8.65
N GLY A 3 11.35 -15.22 8.50
CA GLY A 3 11.58 -15.88 7.21
C GLY A 3 10.33 -16.14 6.36
N ARG A 4 9.15 -15.65 6.77
CA ARG A 4 7.96 -15.64 5.89
C ARG A 4 8.10 -14.52 4.87
N THR A 5 7.35 -14.61 3.79
CA THR A 5 7.11 -13.48 2.90
C THR A 5 6.32 -12.38 3.61
N GLN A 6 6.77 -11.14 3.46
CA GLN A 6 6.28 -9.96 4.16
C GLN A 6 5.52 -9.06 3.17
N SER A 7 4.46 -8.41 3.64
CA SER A 7 3.83 -7.29 2.93
C SER A 7 4.43 -5.95 3.39
N ALA A 8 4.21 -4.88 2.62
CA ALA A 8 4.56 -3.51 3.05
C ALA A 8 3.96 -3.17 4.43
N SER A 9 2.69 -3.53 4.67
CA SER A 9 2.02 -3.32 5.95
C SER A 9 2.64 -4.12 7.11
N SER A 10 3.13 -5.34 6.86
CA SER A 10 3.83 -6.14 7.87
C SER A 10 5.21 -5.57 8.22
N LEU A 11 5.96 -5.07 7.22
CA LEU A 11 7.25 -4.41 7.44
C LEU A 11 7.09 -3.06 8.14
N ARG A 12 6.03 -2.30 7.81
CA ARG A 12 5.63 -1.10 8.56
C ARG A 12 5.39 -1.43 10.03
N ARG A 13 4.63 -2.51 10.30
CA ARG A 13 4.38 -2.96 11.68
C ARG A 13 5.67 -3.37 12.37
N LEU A 14 6.57 -4.08 11.70
CA LEU A 14 7.89 -4.44 12.25
C LEU A 14 8.69 -3.19 12.67
N LEU A 15 8.70 -2.15 11.84
CA LEU A 15 9.49 -0.93 12.09
C LEU A 15 8.84 0.03 13.11
N ARG A 16 7.51 0.10 13.15
CA ARG A 16 6.79 1.10 13.95
C ARG A 16 6.06 0.56 15.18
N ASN A 17 5.85 -0.75 15.25
CA ASN A 17 5.31 -1.44 16.42
C ASN A 17 5.89 -2.87 16.51
N PRO A 18 7.20 -3.04 16.79
CA PRO A 18 7.84 -4.37 16.86
C PRO A 18 7.14 -5.33 17.81
N LEU A 19 6.62 -4.83 18.94
CA LEU A 19 5.80 -5.61 19.87
C LEU A 19 4.53 -6.15 19.20
N GLY A 20 3.75 -5.27 18.56
CA GLY A 20 2.56 -5.66 17.80
C GLY A 20 2.85 -6.59 16.63
N PHE A 21 4.03 -6.48 16.01
CA PHE A 21 4.49 -7.44 14.98
C PHE A 21 4.63 -8.86 15.54
N VAL A 22 5.23 -9.02 16.73
CA VAL A 22 5.33 -10.32 17.40
C VAL A 22 3.95 -10.87 17.75
N TRP A 23 3.06 -10.04 18.30
CA TRP A 23 1.71 -10.48 18.65
C TRP A 23 0.95 -11.05 17.44
N VAL A 24 0.98 -10.35 16.30
CA VAL A 24 0.29 -10.81 15.09
C VAL A 24 0.98 -12.00 14.43
N TYR A 25 2.30 -11.93 14.22
CA TYR A 25 2.99 -12.89 13.34
C TYR A 25 3.72 -14.03 14.05
N ALA A 26 3.91 -13.94 15.37
CA ALA A 26 4.41 -15.04 16.19
C ALA A 26 3.30 -15.70 16.99
N PHE A 27 2.44 -14.91 17.65
CA PHE A 27 1.38 -15.44 18.50
C PHE A 27 0.03 -15.62 17.79
N GLY A 28 -0.12 -15.08 16.58
CA GLY A 28 -1.35 -15.23 15.80
C GLY A 28 -2.52 -14.42 16.34
N TRP A 29 -2.27 -13.39 17.15
CA TRP A 29 -3.32 -12.55 17.71
C TRP A 29 -3.98 -11.72 16.62
N ARG A 30 -5.30 -11.59 16.71
CA ARG A 30 -6.13 -10.79 15.81
C ARG A 30 -7.18 -10.06 16.61
N GLU A 31 -7.56 -8.88 16.16
CA GLU A 31 -8.74 -8.22 16.68
C GLU A 31 -9.99 -9.05 16.39
N PRO A 32 -10.90 -9.24 17.36
CA PRO A 32 -12.19 -9.87 17.12
C PRO A 32 -13.01 -9.05 16.11
N GLN A 33 -13.49 -9.70 15.04
CA GLN A 33 -14.40 -9.04 14.09
C GLN A 33 -15.75 -8.81 14.77
N SER A 34 -16.14 -7.54 14.90
CA SER A 34 -17.49 -7.17 15.37
C SER A 34 -18.49 -7.34 14.21
N SER A 35 -19.57 -8.08 14.44
CA SER A 35 -20.60 -8.38 13.44
C SER A 35 -21.71 -7.31 13.36
N ALA A 36 -21.43 -6.07 13.74
CA ALA A 36 -22.44 -5.01 13.73
C ALA A 36 -22.87 -4.67 12.30
N GLU A 37 -24.17 -4.42 12.09
CA GLU A 37 -24.68 -3.89 10.82
C GLU A 37 -23.93 -2.61 10.46
N LEU A 38 -23.30 -2.61 9.28
CA LEU A 38 -22.50 -1.48 8.81
C LEU A 38 -23.44 -0.38 8.31
N LEU A 39 -23.71 0.62 9.15
CA LEU A 39 -24.35 1.86 8.71
C LEU A 39 -23.50 2.60 7.68
N VAL A 40 -22.17 2.48 7.77
CA VAL A 40 -21.18 3.08 6.88
C VAL A 40 -20.01 2.11 6.74
N LEU A 41 -19.39 2.06 5.56
CA LEU A 41 -18.12 1.36 5.37
C LEU A 41 -16.99 2.04 6.15
N ASP A 42 -16.12 1.24 6.76
CA ASP A 42 -14.88 1.78 7.33
C ASP A 42 -13.93 2.29 6.23
N ALA A 43 -12.91 3.04 6.62
CA ALA A 43 -11.97 3.66 5.68
C ALA A 43 -11.20 2.62 4.83
N LEU A 44 -10.93 1.44 5.40
CA LEU A 44 -10.25 0.36 4.69
C LEU A 44 -11.13 -0.19 3.57
N SER A 45 -12.40 -0.48 3.88
CA SER A 45 -13.40 -0.96 2.94
C SER A 45 -13.67 0.05 1.83
N VAL A 46 -13.69 1.35 2.15
CA VAL A 46 -13.78 2.40 1.12
C VAL A 46 -12.53 2.40 0.22
N GLY A 47 -11.33 2.23 0.80
CA GLY A 47 -10.09 2.07 0.04
C GLY A 47 -10.15 0.88 -0.92
N ASP A 48 -10.54 -0.29 -0.43
CA ASP A 48 -10.69 -1.51 -1.22
C ASP A 48 -11.69 -1.34 -2.36
N LEU A 49 -12.83 -0.69 -2.10
CA LEU A 49 -13.83 -0.41 -3.12
C LEU A 49 -13.23 0.45 -4.25
N VAL A 50 -12.52 1.53 -3.91
CA VAL A 50 -11.89 2.42 -4.91
C VAL A 50 -10.85 1.67 -5.74
N HIS A 51 -10.00 0.87 -5.10
CA HIS A 51 -8.99 0.06 -5.78
C HIS A 51 -9.60 -0.98 -6.73
N MET A 52 -10.67 -1.65 -6.33
CA MET A 52 -11.40 -2.59 -7.19
C MET A 52 -12.00 -1.90 -8.42
N VAL A 53 -12.56 -0.69 -8.27
CA VAL A 53 -13.08 0.09 -9.40
C VAL A 53 -11.95 0.54 -10.33
N LEU A 54 -10.84 1.01 -9.77
CA LEU A 54 -9.66 1.44 -10.51
C LEU A 54 -9.07 0.32 -11.37
N ASP A 55 -8.80 -0.84 -10.76
CA ASP A 55 -8.25 -2.00 -11.46
C ASP A 55 -9.18 -2.45 -12.59
N ARG A 56 -10.48 -2.57 -12.30
CA ARG A 56 -11.45 -3.01 -13.30
C ARG A 56 -11.52 -2.04 -14.47
N ALA A 57 -11.64 -0.74 -14.20
CA ALA A 57 -11.72 0.28 -15.23
C ALA A 57 -10.44 0.33 -16.07
N LEU A 58 -9.27 0.22 -15.43
CA LEU A 58 -7.99 0.20 -16.13
C LEU A 58 -7.88 -0.99 -17.09
N ARG A 59 -8.24 -2.19 -16.64
CA ARG A 59 -8.25 -3.40 -17.49
C ARG A 59 -9.20 -3.25 -18.68
N ASP A 60 -10.39 -2.70 -18.45
CA ASP A 60 -11.38 -2.49 -19.51
C ASP A 60 -10.87 -1.44 -20.54
N LEU A 61 -10.16 -0.40 -20.10
CA LEU A 61 -9.52 0.58 -20.99
C LEU A 61 -8.36 -0.01 -21.80
N GLU A 62 -7.49 -0.79 -21.17
CA GLU A 62 -6.37 -1.46 -21.84
C GLU A 62 -6.86 -2.43 -22.92
N ALA A 63 -7.91 -3.21 -22.63
CA ALA A 63 -8.56 -4.06 -23.62
C ALA A 63 -9.19 -3.28 -24.79
N ALA A 64 -9.52 -1.99 -24.60
CA ALA A 64 -10.15 -1.13 -25.58
C ALA A 64 -9.16 -0.16 -26.28
N GLY A 65 -7.86 -0.42 -26.25
CA GLY A 65 -6.85 0.36 -26.95
C GLY A 65 -5.94 1.21 -26.06
N GLY A 66 -5.95 0.98 -24.75
CA GLY A 66 -5.00 1.57 -23.81
C GLY A 66 -5.50 2.84 -23.15
N LEU A 67 -5.16 3.00 -21.87
CA LEU A 67 -5.43 4.22 -21.09
C LEU A 67 -4.78 5.44 -21.74
N ALA A 68 -3.56 5.29 -22.27
CA ALA A 68 -2.80 6.40 -22.88
C ALA A 68 -3.50 7.02 -24.11
N SER A 69 -4.41 6.29 -24.77
CA SER A 69 -5.19 6.79 -25.92
C SER A 69 -6.63 7.17 -25.56
N ALA A 70 -7.06 6.93 -24.31
CA ALA A 70 -8.42 7.19 -23.87
C ALA A 70 -8.65 8.68 -23.60
N ASN A 71 -9.75 9.24 -24.11
CA ASN A 71 -10.20 10.58 -23.76
C ASN A 71 -11.06 10.53 -22.47
N ALA A 72 -11.41 11.70 -21.94
CA ALA A 72 -12.20 11.83 -20.72
C ALA A 72 -13.51 11.02 -20.77
N ASP A 73 -14.28 11.10 -21.85
CA ASP A 73 -15.54 10.38 -21.99
C ASP A 73 -15.36 8.85 -21.93
N ARG A 74 -14.28 8.32 -22.53
CA ARG A 74 -13.95 6.90 -22.47
C ARG A 74 -13.55 6.47 -21.07
N ILE A 75 -12.74 7.28 -20.37
CA ILE A 75 -12.35 7.01 -18.98
C ILE A 75 -13.59 7.01 -18.08
N ASP A 76 -14.44 8.04 -18.18
CA ASP A 76 -15.66 8.17 -17.38
C ASP A 76 -16.63 7.00 -17.65
N GLY A 77 -16.78 6.60 -18.91
CA GLY A 77 -17.58 5.44 -19.30
C GLY A 77 -17.05 4.13 -18.71
N ALA A 78 -15.74 3.91 -18.77
CA ALA A 78 -15.11 2.71 -18.21
C ALA A 78 -15.23 2.67 -16.68
N VAL A 79 -15.00 3.79 -15.99
CA VAL A 79 -15.16 3.90 -14.53
C VAL A 79 -16.62 3.66 -14.11
N ALA A 80 -17.59 4.18 -14.87
CA ALA A 80 -19.00 3.94 -14.59
C ALA A 80 -19.36 2.45 -14.66
N GLN A 81 -18.92 1.77 -15.72
CA GLN A 81 -19.16 0.33 -15.91
C GLN A 81 -18.46 -0.50 -14.83
N ALA A 82 -17.20 -0.17 -14.53
CA ALA A 82 -16.43 -0.83 -13.48
C ALA A 82 -17.09 -0.70 -12.10
N ALA A 83 -17.56 0.49 -11.73
CA ALA A 83 -18.25 0.73 -10.47
C ALA A 83 -19.54 -0.08 -10.36
N GLN A 84 -20.33 -0.18 -11.44
CA GLN A 84 -21.54 -1.00 -11.45
C GLN A 84 -21.22 -2.49 -11.28
N ALA A 85 -20.20 -2.99 -11.98
CA ALA A 85 -19.78 -4.38 -11.87
C ALA A 85 -19.25 -4.73 -10.48
N VAL A 86 -18.44 -3.84 -9.89
CA VAL A 86 -17.90 -4.01 -8.53
C VAL A 86 -19.03 -3.94 -7.50
N ALA A 87 -19.99 -3.01 -7.64
CA ALA A 87 -21.14 -2.91 -6.76
C ALA A 87 -21.95 -4.22 -6.71
N ALA A 88 -22.26 -4.81 -7.88
CA ALA A 88 -22.98 -6.08 -7.95
C ALA A 88 -22.25 -7.24 -7.24
N VAL A 89 -20.91 -7.27 -7.31
CA VAL A 89 -20.09 -8.25 -6.58
C VAL A 89 -20.12 -8.01 -5.07
N TRP A 90 -20.08 -6.75 -4.63
CA TRP A 90 -20.15 -6.40 -3.21
C TRP A 90 -21.50 -6.73 -2.61
N GLU A 91 -22.58 -6.30 -3.26
CA GLU A 91 -23.97 -6.52 -2.83
C GLU A 91 -24.34 -8.01 -2.73
N SER A 92 -23.71 -8.87 -3.54
CA SER A 92 -23.94 -10.32 -3.50
C SER A 92 -23.10 -11.06 -2.45
N LYS A 93 -22.00 -10.49 -1.98
CA LYS A 93 -21.03 -11.18 -1.11
C LYS A 93 -20.91 -10.59 0.30
N ARG A 94 -21.41 -9.36 0.52
CA ARG A 94 -21.16 -8.59 1.73
C ARG A 94 -22.42 -7.82 2.15
N PRO A 95 -22.62 -7.59 3.45
CA PRO A 95 -23.58 -6.57 3.88
C PRO A 95 -23.10 -5.21 3.36
N VAL A 96 -24.01 -4.48 2.71
CA VAL A 96 -23.75 -3.11 2.24
C VAL A 96 -24.56 -2.11 3.07
N PRO A 97 -24.12 -0.85 3.16
CA PRO A 97 -24.88 0.21 3.80
C PRO A 97 -26.28 0.39 3.19
N PRO A 98 -27.21 1.09 3.87
CA PRO A 98 -28.49 1.47 3.30
C PRO A 98 -28.34 2.17 1.94
N ALA A 99 -29.30 1.93 1.02
CA ALA A 99 -29.18 2.27 -0.40
C ALA A 99 -28.71 3.71 -0.70
N ILE A 100 -29.17 4.71 0.07
CA ILE A 100 -28.75 6.11 -0.12
C ILE A 100 -27.27 6.34 0.24
N ILE A 101 -26.82 5.75 1.35
CA ILE A 101 -25.42 5.84 1.78
C ILE A 101 -24.53 5.04 0.82
N TRP A 102 -25.00 3.87 0.40
CA TRP A 102 -24.28 3.03 -0.55
C TRP A 102 -24.13 3.71 -1.92
N GLY A 103 -25.21 4.29 -2.46
CA GLY A 103 -25.16 5.06 -3.71
C GLY A 103 -24.15 6.19 -3.65
N ARG A 104 -24.15 6.98 -2.57
CA ARG A 104 -23.14 8.03 -2.37
C ARG A 104 -21.72 7.49 -2.28
N THR A 105 -21.53 6.34 -1.63
CA THR A 105 -20.22 5.69 -1.50
C THR A 105 -19.69 5.25 -2.87
N LEU A 106 -20.56 4.72 -3.73
CA LEU A 106 -20.23 4.38 -5.11
C LEU A 106 -19.92 5.60 -5.97
N ASP A 107 -20.67 6.70 -5.81
CA ASP A 107 -20.41 7.96 -6.52
C ASP A 107 -19.04 8.56 -6.13
N ASP A 108 -18.72 8.56 -4.83
CA ASP A 108 -17.41 8.99 -4.33
C ASP A 108 -16.28 8.10 -4.88
N ALA A 109 -16.51 6.78 -4.96
CA ALA A 109 -15.54 5.84 -5.52
C ALA A 109 -15.31 6.06 -7.03
N ARG A 110 -16.39 6.30 -7.79
CA ARG A 110 -16.31 6.66 -9.22
C ARG A 110 -15.54 7.95 -9.43
N LEU A 111 -15.85 8.99 -8.65
CA LEU A 111 -15.17 10.28 -8.76
C LEU A 111 -13.66 10.14 -8.49
N MET A 112 -13.29 9.40 -7.44
CA MET A 112 -11.87 9.15 -7.13
C MET A 112 -11.19 8.33 -8.22
N ALA A 113 -11.83 7.27 -8.73
CA ALA A 113 -11.27 6.44 -9.78
C ALA A 113 -11.07 7.22 -11.10
N GLY A 114 -12.06 8.00 -11.51
CA GLY A 114 -11.98 8.85 -12.71
C GLY A 114 -10.87 9.90 -12.60
N ARG A 115 -10.71 10.53 -11.43
CA ARG A 115 -9.61 11.46 -11.17
C ARG A 115 -8.25 10.77 -11.22
N ALA A 116 -8.11 9.59 -10.63
CA ALA A 116 -6.85 8.84 -10.63
C ALA A 116 -6.45 8.35 -12.03
N LEU A 117 -7.38 7.87 -12.85
CA LEU A 117 -7.09 7.42 -14.21
C LEU A 117 -6.84 8.58 -15.17
N SER A 118 -7.54 9.70 -14.99
CA SER A 118 -7.32 10.92 -15.77
C SER A 118 -6.09 11.73 -15.32
N TYR A 119 -5.45 11.35 -14.21
CA TYR A 119 -4.25 12.02 -13.73
C TYR A 119 -3.04 11.65 -14.60
N GLY A 120 -2.53 12.60 -15.40
CA GLY A 120 -1.37 12.33 -16.23
C GLY A 120 -0.90 13.47 -17.13
N ASP A 121 0.04 14.26 -16.64
CA ASP A 121 0.93 15.09 -17.48
C ASP A 121 2.12 14.29 -18.06
N HIS A 122 2.29 13.02 -17.69
CA HIS A 122 3.45 12.19 -18.05
C HIS A 122 3.05 10.78 -18.50
N LEU A 123 2.26 10.66 -19.56
CA LEU A 123 2.06 9.37 -20.23
C LEU A 123 3.38 8.92 -20.85
N LEU A 124 3.83 7.70 -20.55
CA LEU A 124 4.99 7.13 -21.22
C LEU A 124 4.64 6.86 -22.71
N PRO A 125 5.56 7.11 -23.66
CA PRO A 125 5.32 6.80 -25.07
C PRO A 125 5.04 5.30 -25.27
N GLY A 126 3.93 4.99 -25.92
CA GLY A 126 3.51 3.61 -26.21
C GLY A 126 3.32 2.75 -24.96
N ALA A 127 3.00 3.36 -23.82
CA ALA A 127 2.91 2.62 -22.57
C ALA A 127 1.78 1.60 -22.57
N ARG A 128 2.00 0.51 -21.85
CA ARG A 128 0.95 -0.40 -21.39
C ARG A 128 0.77 -0.22 -19.89
N SER A 129 -0.48 -0.10 -19.46
CA SER A 129 -0.84 0.08 -18.05
C SER A 129 -1.35 -1.21 -17.44
N TYR A 130 -1.03 -1.44 -16.17
CA TYR A 130 -1.43 -2.61 -15.41
C TYR A 130 -1.95 -2.16 -14.05
N GLY A 131 -3.07 -2.73 -13.61
CA GLY A 131 -3.65 -2.51 -12.29
C GLY A 131 -3.41 -3.69 -11.37
N GLU A 132 -3.30 -3.42 -10.07
CA GLU A 132 -3.26 -4.45 -9.02
C GLU A 132 -2.27 -5.59 -9.31
N VAL A 133 -1.05 -5.21 -9.74
CA VAL A 133 -0.06 -6.12 -10.30
C VAL A 133 0.56 -6.98 -9.20
N PRO A 134 0.34 -8.31 -9.20
CA PRO A 134 0.89 -9.19 -8.18
C PRO A 134 2.42 -9.35 -8.33
N PHE A 135 3.11 -9.51 -7.21
CA PHE A 135 4.54 -9.84 -7.18
C PHE A 135 4.91 -10.71 -5.99
N GLY A 136 6.06 -11.39 -6.06
CA GLY A 136 6.66 -12.06 -4.91
C GLY A 136 5.93 -13.33 -4.44
N GLY A 137 5.11 -13.94 -5.30
CA GLY A 137 4.27 -15.09 -4.98
C GLY A 137 2.83 -14.74 -4.60
N SER A 138 2.40 -13.49 -4.76
CA SER A 138 0.98 -13.13 -4.63
C SER A 138 0.15 -13.73 -5.78
N GLU A 139 -1.01 -14.30 -5.44
CA GLU A 139 -1.94 -14.85 -6.41
C GLU A 139 -2.56 -13.73 -7.27
N PRO A 140 -2.65 -13.87 -8.61
CA PRO A 140 -3.34 -12.91 -9.45
C PRO A 140 -4.81 -12.72 -9.05
N LYS A 141 -5.26 -11.46 -8.94
CA LYS A 141 -6.66 -11.12 -8.66
C LYS A 141 -7.60 -11.31 -9.86
N SER A 142 -7.04 -11.51 -11.06
CA SER A 142 -7.77 -11.74 -12.30
C SER A 142 -6.96 -12.58 -13.27
N GLU A 143 -7.59 -13.03 -14.36
CA GLU A 143 -6.93 -13.74 -15.46
C GLU A 143 -6.22 -12.80 -16.46
N ALA A 144 -6.15 -11.50 -16.16
CA ALA A 144 -5.46 -10.55 -17.02
C ALA A 144 -3.95 -10.85 -17.08
N GLU A 145 -3.36 -10.62 -18.25
CA GLU A 145 -1.92 -10.78 -18.44
C GLU A 145 -1.14 -9.82 -17.52
N THR A 146 -0.13 -10.36 -16.85
CA THR A 146 0.77 -9.62 -15.97
C THR A 146 2.10 -9.36 -16.68
N PRO A 147 2.84 -8.30 -16.30
CA PRO A 147 4.09 -7.92 -16.98
C PRO A 147 5.26 -8.87 -16.68
N TRP A 148 5.11 -9.79 -15.73
CA TRP A 148 6.13 -10.75 -15.30
C TRP A 148 5.45 -11.99 -14.69
N ASP A 149 6.23 -13.02 -14.39
CA ASP A 149 5.76 -14.16 -13.59
C ASP A 149 5.48 -13.72 -12.14
N PRO A 150 4.22 -13.75 -11.65
CA PRO A 150 3.88 -13.33 -10.29
C PRO A 150 4.51 -14.21 -9.20
N SER A 151 4.90 -15.44 -9.54
CA SER A 151 5.53 -16.39 -8.62
C SER A 151 7.02 -16.11 -8.39
N ALA A 152 7.63 -15.27 -9.21
CA ALA A 152 9.02 -14.87 -9.06
C ALA A 152 9.25 -14.23 -7.68
N PRO A 153 10.23 -14.71 -6.90
CA PRO A 153 10.48 -14.19 -5.57
C PRO A 153 11.10 -12.80 -5.64
N VAL A 154 10.70 -11.91 -4.73
CA VAL A 154 11.30 -10.58 -4.56
C VAL A 154 11.98 -10.52 -3.20
N THR A 155 13.31 -10.57 -3.19
CA THR A 155 14.12 -10.57 -1.96
C THR A 155 14.80 -9.22 -1.79
N ILE A 156 14.57 -8.56 -0.65
CA ILE A 156 15.26 -7.31 -0.32
C ILE A 156 16.73 -7.64 0.04
N PRO A 157 17.72 -7.13 -0.72
CA PRO A 157 19.14 -7.45 -0.52
C PRO A 157 19.59 -7.22 0.91
N ASP A 158 20.47 -8.07 1.42
CA ASP A 158 21.11 -7.94 2.74
C ASP A 158 20.19 -7.80 3.97
N THR A 159 18.89 -8.04 3.81
CA THR A 159 17.92 -8.12 4.92
C THR A 159 17.42 -9.54 5.13
N GLY A 160 17.48 -10.38 4.09
CA GLY A 160 16.88 -11.71 4.03
C GLY A 160 15.35 -11.71 4.10
N PHE A 161 14.69 -10.58 3.87
CA PHE A 161 13.23 -10.51 3.73
C PHE A 161 12.82 -10.78 2.30
N ASN A 162 11.83 -11.66 2.12
CA ASN A 162 11.08 -11.74 0.88
C ASN A 162 9.82 -10.88 1.02
N ILE A 163 9.45 -10.18 -0.04
CA ILE A 163 8.23 -9.36 -0.07
C ILE A 163 7.27 -9.84 -1.16
N ALA A 164 5.98 -9.64 -0.89
CA ALA A 164 4.89 -9.87 -1.84
C ALA A 164 3.78 -8.84 -1.64
N GLY A 165 2.98 -8.63 -2.68
CA GLY A 165 1.87 -7.69 -2.66
C GLY A 165 1.31 -7.43 -4.04
N TYR A 166 0.62 -6.31 -4.16
CA TYR A 166 -0.04 -5.84 -5.37
C TYR A 166 0.34 -4.39 -5.61
N ILE A 167 0.91 -4.07 -6.76
CA ILE A 167 1.19 -2.68 -7.14
C ILE A 167 -0.09 -2.08 -7.72
N ASP A 168 -0.60 -1.01 -7.12
CA ASP A 168 -1.93 -0.47 -7.48
C ASP A 168 -2.01 -0.09 -8.97
N ARG A 169 -0.99 0.62 -9.48
CA ARG A 169 -0.80 0.84 -10.92
C ARG A 169 0.66 0.83 -11.32
N LEU A 170 0.93 0.18 -12.45
CA LEU A 170 2.22 0.16 -13.14
C LEU A 170 2.03 0.49 -14.62
N ASP A 171 2.73 1.52 -15.10
CA ASP A 171 2.83 1.82 -16.54
C ASP A 171 4.23 1.47 -17.03
N ILE A 172 4.35 0.69 -18.11
CA ILE A 172 5.64 0.32 -18.73
C ILE A 172 5.71 0.93 -20.13
N SER A 173 6.77 1.67 -20.45
CA SER A 173 6.95 2.27 -21.79
C SER A 173 7.04 1.21 -22.88
N GLY A 174 6.70 1.58 -24.12
CA GLY A 174 6.71 0.62 -25.24
C GLY A 174 8.08 0.02 -25.57
N ASP A 175 9.17 0.68 -25.17
CA ASP A 175 10.55 0.16 -25.27
C ASP A 175 11.00 -0.66 -24.05
N GLY A 176 10.14 -0.76 -23.01
CA GLY A 176 10.44 -1.46 -21.76
C GLY A 176 11.51 -0.80 -20.88
N LYS A 177 11.98 0.41 -21.22
CA LYS A 177 13.09 1.09 -20.52
C LYS A 177 12.66 2.03 -19.40
N ARG A 178 11.36 2.32 -19.27
CA ARG A 178 10.81 3.18 -18.23
C ARG A 178 9.58 2.55 -17.61
N ALA A 179 9.45 2.69 -16.30
CA ALA A 179 8.28 2.28 -15.55
C ALA A 179 7.80 3.39 -14.62
N LEU A 180 6.49 3.61 -14.56
CA LEU A 180 5.84 4.48 -13.58
C LEU A 180 5.04 3.62 -12.61
N VAL A 181 5.37 3.74 -11.33
CA VAL A 181 4.65 3.10 -10.22
C VAL A 181 3.79 4.15 -9.54
N ARG A 182 2.52 3.84 -9.34
CA ARG A 182 1.60 4.72 -8.62
C ARG A 182 0.84 3.96 -7.56
N ASP A 183 0.95 4.44 -6.32
CA ASP A 183 0.20 3.97 -5.15
C ASP A 183 -0.94 4.97 -4.88
N TYR A 184 -2.18 4.49 -4.83
CA TYR A 184 -3.34 5.36 -4.65
C TYR A 184 -3.76 5.41 -3.18
N LYS A 185 -3.96 6.63 -2.66
CA LYS A 185 -4.43 6.87 -1.29
C LYS A 185 -5.75 7.62 -1.27
N THR A 186 -6.78 6.98 -0.72
CA THR A 186 -8.13 7.54 -0.57
C THR A 186 -8.28 8.49 0.64
N GLY A 187 -7.27 8.51 1.52
CA GLY A 187 -7.21 9.38 2.69
C GLY A 187 -6.85 10.82 2.38
N ARG A 188 -6.59 11.61 3.43
CA ARG A 188 -6.07 12.98 3.28
C ARG A 188 -4.57 12.95 2.99
N PRO A 189 -4.05 13.84 2.13
CA PRO A 189 -2.63 13.98 1.92
C PRO A 189 -1.93 14.48 3.21
N PRO A 190 -0.63 14.17 3.38
CA PRO A 190 0.18 14.74 4.45
C PRO A 190 0.35 16.26 4.28
N ARG A 191 0.71 16.94 5.37
CA ARG A 191 1.03 18.38 5.36
C ARG A 191 2.49 18.57 4.95
N GLY A 192 2.79 18.38 3.67
CA GLY A 192 4.13 18.54 3.10
C GLY A 192 4.63 17.29 2.39
N ASP A 193 5.79 17.41 1.76
CA ASP A 193 6.46 16.29 1.11
C ASP A 193 6.95 15.30 2.15
N ILE A 194 6.83 14.01 1.83
CA ILE A 194 7.27 12.90 2.67
C ILE A 194 8.09 11.94 1.82
N ARG A 195 9.09 11.25 2.38
CA ARG A 195 9.78 10.11 1.75
C ARG A 195 9.43 8.81 2.46
N LEU A 196 9.61 8.73 3.78
CA LEU A 196 9.29 7.57 4.61
C LEU A 196 8.21 7.86 5.67
N ASN A 197 7.94 9.12 5.98
CA ASN A 197 6.93 9.56 6.96
C ASN A 197 7.06 8.83 8.31
N GLY A 198 8.26 8.83 8.87
CA GLY A 198 8.62 8.09 10.08
C GLY A 198 8.60 6.57 9.90
N GLY A 199 8.68 6.08 8.66
CA GLY A 199 8.46 4.67 8.31
C GLY A 199 6.98 4.28 8.20
N ARG A 200 6.04 5.24 8.15
CA ARG A 200 4.62 4.96 7.86
C ARG A 200 4.42 4.63 6.38
N GLU A 201 5.23 5.23 5.52
CA GLU A 201 5.14 5.10 4.07
C GLU A 201 6.34 4.34 3.53
N LEU A 202 6.17 3.04 3.36
CA LEU A 202 7.17 2.15 2.76
C LEU A 202 6.71 1.63 1.39
N GLN A 203 5.43 1.80 1.08
CA GLN A 203 4.74 1.01 0.08
C GLN A 203 5.25 1.37 -1.31
N ARG A 204 5.26 2.66 -1.68
CA ARG A 204 5.80 3.11 -2.98
C ARG A 204 7.27 2.73 -3.18
N CYS A 205 8.09 2.75 -2.13
CA CYS A 205 9.52 2.42 -2.21
C CYS A 205 9.71 0.91 -2.45
N LEU A 206 8.93 0.08 -1.74
CA LEU A 206 8.94 -1.37 -1.93
C LEU A 206 8.37 -1.76 -3.30
N TYR A 207 7.41 -1.02 -3.83
CA TYR A 207 6.87 -1.22 -5.18
C TYR A 207 7.91 -0.87 -6.24
N ALA A 208 8.58 0.29 -6.12
CA ALA A 208 9.68 0.66 -7.00
C ALA A 208 10.78 -0.42 -7.00
N PHE A 209 11.12 -0.94 -5.82
CA PHE A 209 12.08 -2.04 -5.70
C PHE A 209 11.59 -3.32 -6.38
N ALA A 210 10.34 -3.73 -6.17
CA ALA A 210 9.78 -4.93 -6.81
C ALA A 210 9.82 -4.82 -8.34
N VAL A 211 9.47 -3.65 -8.88
CA VAL A 211 9.57 -3.38 -10.33
C VAL A 211 11.01 -3.53 -10.81
N LYS A 212 11.99 -2.92 -10.11
CA LYS A 212 13.40 -3.04 -10.48
C LYS A 212 13.89 -4.49 -10.44
N ALA A 213 13.53 -5.23 -9.40
CA ALA A 213 13.91 -6.63 -9.23
C ALA A 213 13.33 -7.54 -10.32
N LEU A 214 12.14 -7.23 -10.85
CA LEU A 214 11.42 -8.08 -11.80
C LEU A 214 11.62 -7.68 -13.27
N LEU A 215 11.80 -6.39 -13.56
CA LEU A 215 12.07 -5.89 -14.92
C LEU A 215 13.57 -5.72 -15.22
N GLY A 216 14.41 -5.66 -14.19
CA GLY A 216 15.87 -5.53 -14.30
C GLY A 216 16.39 -4.12 -13.99
N ASP A 217 17.69 -4.05 -13.76
CA ASP A 217 18.37 -2.84 -13.27
C ASP A 217 18.44 -1.69 -14.30
N ASP A 218 18.29 -2.00 -15.59
CA ASP A 218 18.35 -1.03 -16.69
C ASP A 218 17.06 -0.22 -16.86
N VAL A 219 16.02 -0.49 -16.08
CA VAL A 219 14.73 0.20 -16.17
C VAL A 219 14.72 1.43 -15.28
N ALA A 220 14.48 2.60 -15.89
CA ALA A 220 14.30 3.83 -15.14
C ALA A 220 12.91 3.85 -14.48
N ILE A 221 12.86 3.99 -13.16
CA ILE A 221 11.63 3.90 -12.37
C ILE A 221 11.29 5.24 -11.74
N SER A 222 10.07 5.72 -11.96
CA SER A 222 9.46 6.77 -11.16
C SER A 222 8.39 6.14 -10.28
N ALA A 223 8.35 6.50 -9.00
CA ALA A 223 7.32 6.03 -8.09
C ALA A 223 6.65 7.20 -7.40
N SER A 224 5.32 7.15 -7.30
CA SER A 224 4.55 8.25 -6.75
C SER A 224 3.39 7.79 -5.88
N LEU A 225 2.96 8.68 -5.00
CA LEU A 225 1.84 8.50 -4.09
C LEU A 225 0.73 9.49 -4.46
N LEU A 226 -0.32 9.00 -5.12
CA LEU A 226 -1.40 9.85 -5.62
C LEU A 226 -2.59 9.85 -4.67
N TYR A 227 -3.03 11.04 -4.29
CA TYR A 227 -4.27 11.28 -3.56
C TYR A 227 -5.35 11.78 -4.53
N PRO A 228 -6.24 10.93 -5.08
CA PRO A 228 -7.23 11.39 -6.06
C PRO A 228 -8.31 12.32 -5.48
N ARG A 229 -8.50 12.32 -4.15
CA ARG A 229 -9.49 13.18 -3.48
C ARG A 229 -9.10 14.66 -3.52
N GLU A 230 -7.83 14.92 -3.28
CA GLU A 230 -7.16 16.22 -3.35
C GLU A 230 -5.98 15.99 -4.28
N PRO A 231 -6.03 16.38 -5.58
CA PRO A 231 -5.16 15.89 -6.66
C PRO A 231 -3.68 16.23 -6.45
N VAL A 232 -3.08 15.56 -5.47
CA VAL A 232 -1.74 15.73 -4.93
C VAL A 232 -0.99 14.44 -5.25
N ASP A 233 0.12 14.57 -5.95
CA ASP A 233 1.00 13.47 -6.32
C ASP A 233 2.37 13.70 -5.70
N LEU A 234 2.74 12.86 -4.74
CA LEU A 234 4.02 12.96 -4.04
C LEU A 234 5.01 11.99 -4.68
N GLN A 235 5.90 12.54 -5.51
CA GLN A 235 6.97 11.79 -6.15
C GLN A 235 7.99 11.29 -5.13
N LEU A 236 8.55 10.11 -5.39
CA LEU A 236 9.67 9.57 -4.63
C LEU A 236 10.97 10.04 -5.26
N ASP A 237 11.62 11.00 -4.62
CA ASP A 237 12.96 11.45 -5.02
C ASP A 237 14.00 10.37 -4.69
N ASP A 238 14.87 10.10 -5.66
CA ASP A 238 15.95 9.11 -5.61
C ASP A 238 15.53 7.75 -4.99
N PRO A 239 14.73 6.95 -5.73
CA PRO A 239 14.25 5.66 -5.24
C PRO A 239 15.35 4.71 -4.77
N GLU A 240 16.55 4.81 -5.34
CA GLU A 240 17.69 3.96 -4.98
C GLU A 240 18.26 4.33 -3.61
N ALA A 241 18.47 5.63 -3.35
CA ALA A 241 18.91 6.09 -2.04
C ALA A 241 17.88 5.74 -0.95
N VAL A 242 16.58 5.92 -1.24
CA VAL A 242 15.51 5.56 -0.29
C VAL A 242 15.50 4.06 -0.02
N LEU A 243 15.69 3.23 -1.03
CA LEU A 243 15.75 1.77 -0.87
C LEU A 243 16.95 1.36 0.00
N ALA A 244 18.12 1.97 -0.19
CA ALA A 244 19.29 1.73 0.64
C ALA A 244 19.01 2.08 2.11
N GLU A 245 18.33 3.21 2.35
CA GLU A 245 17.92 3.64 3.69
C GLU A 245 16.96 2.63 4.36
N ILE A 246 15.88 2.25 3.65
CA ILE A 246 14.93 1.23 4.12
C ILE A 246 15.64 -0.11 4.40
N THR A 247 16.56 -0.51 3.54
CA THR A 247 17.34 -1.76 3.69
C THR A 247 18.14 -1.74 5.00
N GLY A 248 18.76 -0.60 5.33
CA GLY A 248 19.43 -0.39 6.62
C GLY A 248 18.50 -0.59 7.81
N TYR A 249 17.34 0.09 7.81
CA TYR A 249 16.36 -0.03 8.89
C TYR A 249 15.78 -1.45 9.03
N LEU A 250 15.51 -2.13 7.92
CA LEU A 250 15.00 -3.50 7.92
C LEU A 250 16.04 -4.49 8.45
N ARG A 251 17.32 -4.33 8.08
CA ARG A 251 18.41 -5.14 8.63
C ARG A 251 18.57 -4.94 10.14
N ALA A 252 18.52 -3.69 10.60
CA ALA A 252 18.54 -3.37 12.02
C ALA A 252 17.33 -3.99 12.75
N ALA A 253 16.13 -3.90 12.17
CA ALA A 253 14.90 -4.43 12.76
C ALA A 253 14.95 -5.96 12.89
N ARG A 254 15.44 -6.65 11.86
CA ARG A 254 15.65 -8.10 11.89
C ARG A 254 16.63 -8.49 13.01
N THR A 255 17.76 -7.78 13.12
CA THR A 255 18.79 -8.05 14.13
C THR A 255 18.25 -7.81 15.54
N SER A 256 17.57 -6.68 15.76
CA SER A 256 16.90 -6.34 17.02
C SER A 256 15.92 -7.42 17.43
N LEU A 257 15.06 -7.86 16.51
CA LEU A 257 14.03 -8.85 16.82
C LEU A 257 14.63 -10.25 17.07
N ALA A 258 15.64 -10.66 16.30
CA ALA A 258 16.37 -11.91 16.52
C ALA A 258 17.10 -11.91 17.88
N GLY A 259 17.56 -10.75 18.35
CA GLY A 259 18.12 -10.56 19.68
C GLY A 259 17.09 -10.46 20.82
N GLY A 260 15.80 -10.70 20.55
CA GLY A 260 14.73 -10.67 21.54
C GLY A 260 14.24 -9.27 21.91
N VAL A 261 14.57 -8.25 21.13
CA VAL A 261 14.14 -6.87 21.37
C VAL A 261 12.91 -6.56 20.52
N ALA A 262 11.73 -6.87 21.08
CA ALA A 262 10.42 -6.57 20.52
C ALA A 262 9.67 -5.59 21.43
N LEU A 263 9.94 -4.29 21.26
CA LEU A 263 9.41 -3.24 22.14
C LEU A 263 8.34 -2.41 21.43
N LEU A 264 7.60 -1.62 22.21
CA LEU A 264 6.67 -0.63 21.68
C LEU A 264 7.38 0.38 20.77
N GLY A 265 6.64 0.85 19.77
CA GLY A 265 7.06 1.93 18.89
C GLY A 265 6.01 3.04 18.81
N PRO A 266 6.18 4.01 17.89
CA PRO A 266 5.30 5.17 17.79
C PRO A 266 3.86 4.85 17.41
N ASP A 267 3.59 3.66 16.86
CA ASP A 267 2.22 3.22 16.55
C ASP A 267 1.59 2.37 17.66
N SER A 268 2.27 2.13 18.78
CA SER A 268 1.72 1.32 19.86
C SER A 268 0.66 2.07 20.68
N GLY A 269 -0.51 1.45 20.85
CA GLY A 269 -1.59 1.92 21.69
C GLY A 269 -2.43 3.08 21.12
N GLY A 270 -2.21 3.48 19.87
CA GLY A 270 -3.06 4.46 19.18
C GLY A 270 -4.36 3.85 18.65
N ASP A 271 -5.20 4.69 18.06
CA ASP A 271 -6.53 4.28 17.53
C ASP A 271 -6.45 3.25 16.39
N TYR A 272 -5.27 3.12 15.77
CA TYR A 272 -4.99 2.17 14.68
C TYR A 272 -4.13 0.98 15.12
N ASP A 273 -3.96 0.77 16.43
CA ASP A 273 -3.35 -0.43 16.98
C ASP A 273 -4.45 -1.40 17.42
N ASP A 274 -4.80 -2.33 16.54
CA ASP A 274 -5.85 -3.34 16.74
C ASP A 274 -5.66 -4.17 18.04
N LEU A 275 -4.43 -4.18 18.58
CA LEU A 275 -4.08 -4.91 19.80
C LEU A 275 -3.78 -3.97 20.98
N ALA A 276 -4.19 -2.70 20.90
CA ALA A 276 -4.04 -1.72 21.98
C ALA A 276 -4.66 -2.19 23.30
N PHE A 277 -5.72 -3.01 23.23
CA PHE A 277 -6.38 -3.59 24.41
C PHE A 277 -5.46 -4.49 25.25
N ALA A 278 -4.41 -5.06 24.65
CA ALA A 278 -3.43 -5.89 25.34
C ALA A 278 -2.37 -5.07 26.10
N LEU A 279 -2.36 -3.74 25.91
CA LEU A 279 -1.51 -2.82 26.66
C LEU A 279 -2.19 -2.40 27.99
N PRO A 280 -1.43 -1.87 28.96
CA PRO A 280 -2.00 -1.35 30.19
C PRO A 280 -3.09 -0.29 29.96
N ALA A 281 -4.05 -0.18 30.89
CA ALA A 281 -5.12 0.80 30.79
C ALA A 281 -4.60 2.22 30.51
N ASN A 282 -5.29 2.94 29.61
CA ASN A 282 -4.88 4.27 29.13
C ASN A 282 -3.45 4.29 28.54
N ALA A 283 -3.11 3.24 27.77
CA ALA A 283 -1.75 3.00 27.27
C ALA A 283 -1.20 4.20 26.50
N SER A 284 -1.96 4.72 25.53
CA SER A 284 -1.58 5.86 24.69
C SER A 284 -1.15 7.07 25.51
N ALA A 285 -1.98 7.47 26.49
CA ALA A 285 -1.75 8.70 27.24
C ALA A 285 -0.69 8.56 28.34
N THR A 286 -0.42 7.34 28.83
CA THR A 286 0.44 7.13 30.01
C THR A 286 1.58 6.15 29.76
N TYR A 287 1.27 4.87 29.52
CA TYR A 287 2.26 3.80 29.39
C TYR A 287 3.22 4.06 28.22
N CYS A 288 2.69 4.32 27.03
CA CYS A 288 3.48 4.54 25.82
C CYS A 288 4.35 5.78 25.96
N LYS A 289 3.77 6.93 26.37
CA LYS A 289 4.54 8.17 26.61
C LYS A 289 5.70 7.95 27.59
N ARG A 290 5.47 7.21 28.67
CA ARG A 290 6.49 6.92 29.70
C ARG A 290 7.56 5.96 29.22
N LYS A 291 7.21 4.92 28.45
CA LYS A 291 8.12 3.82 28.10
C LYS A 291 8.82 4.01 26.75
N LEU A 292 8.26 4.82 25.85
CA LEU A 292 8.82 5.04 24.52
C LEU A 292 10.28 5.52 24.56
N PRO A 293 10.72 6.48 25.41
CA PRO A 293 12.13 6.89 25.43
C PRO A 293 13.11 5.75 25.75
N ALA A 294 12.74 4.88 26.69
CA ALA A 294 13.54 3.70 27.04
C ALA A 294 13.51 2.65 25.92
N ALA A 295 12.36 2.48 25.25
CA ALA A 295 12.23 1.61 24.09
C ALA A 295 13.08 2.10 22.91
N THR A 296 13.02 3.40 22.56
CA THR A 296 13.86 4.05 21.55
C THR A 296 15.34 3.77 21.81
N LYS A 297 15.81 4.01 23.05
CA LYS A 297 17.21 3.75 23.42
C LYS A 297 17.60 2.29 23.21
N ARG A 298 16.71 1.34 23.52
CA ARG A 298 16.99 -0.10 23.40
C ARG A 298 16.90 -0.61 21.97
N LEU A 299 16.00 -0.04 21.16
CA LEU A 299 15.83 -0.34 19.74
C LEU A 299 16.96 0.23 18.87
N GLY A 300 17.63 1.29 19.34
CA GLY A 300 18.83 1.82 18.68
C GLY A 300 18.55 2.25 17.25
N GLU A 301 19.31 1.68 16.30
CA GLU A 301 19.21 1.98 14.86
C GLU A 301 17.80 1.79 14.29
N VAL A 302 17.01 0.84 14.82
CA VAL A 302 15.63 0.61 14.35
C VAL A 302 14.78 1.86 14.52
N ALA A 303 14.99 2.61 15.61
CA ALA A 303 14.18 3.78 15.92
C ALA A 303 14.53 5.01 15.07
N GLN A 304 15.64 5.00 14.33
CA GLN A 304 16.04 6.11 13.46
C GLN A 304 15.02 6.36 12.35
N VAL A 305 14.37 5.30 11.85
CA VAL A 305 13.30 5.41 10.84
C VAL A 305 12.15 6.31 11.29
N TRP A 306 11.94 6.48 12.60
CA TRP A 306 10.85 7.31 13.13
C TRP A 306 11.07 8.81 12.95
N GLY A 307 12.32 9.22 12.69
CA GLY A 307 12.70 10.58 12.34
C GLY A 307 12.92 10.82 10.84
N ALA A 308 12.80 9.79 10.00
CA ALA A 308 12.92 9.94 8.56
C ALA A 308 11.67 10.62 8.00
N GLU A 309 11.84 11.72 7.26
CA GLU A 309 10.75 12.45 6.59
C GLU A 309 10.17 11.65 5.42
#